data_AF-A0A836Q699-F1
#
_entry.id   AF-A0A836Q699-F1
#
_cell.length_a   1.000
_cell.length_b   1.000
_cell.length_c   1.000
_cell.angle_alpha   90.00
_cell.angle_beta   90.00
_cell.angle_gamma   90.00
#
_symmetry.space_group_name_H-M   'P 1'
#
loop_
_entity.id
_entity.type
_entity.pdbx_description
1 polymer ?
#
loop_
_entity_poly.entity_id
_entity_poly.type
_entity_poly.pdbx_seq_one_letter_code
_entity_poly.pdbx_strand_id
1 'polypeptide(L)'
;MVIAAFKVQKVFQLQDRLVLVSDAIGSIAGFQHGGVIELKRPDGSIIRSKAYLELPSPPSAERPFSFSIEPGYQKTDIPEGTEIWFDEGNGVKSADGHLIPDA
;
A
#
# COMPACT_ATOMS: atom_id res chain seq x y z
N MET A 1 -4.85 15.22 -2.55
CA MET A 1 -6.19 14.65 -2.75
C MET A 1 -6.17 13.16 -2.41
N VAL A 2 -6.76 12.72 -1.29
CA VAL A 2 -6.65 11.30 -0.86
C VAL A 2 -7.42 10.36 -1.81
N ILE A 3 -6.70 9.62 -2.66
CA ILE A 3 -7.27 8.62 -3.58
C ILE A 3 -7.24 7.24 -2.91
N ALA A 4 -8.40 6.58 -2.80
CA ALA A 4 -8.45 5.15 -2.54
C ALA A 4 -7.91 4.40 -3.75
N ALA A 5 -6.78 3.72 -3.60
CA ALA A 5 -6.08 3.18 -4.77
C ALA A 5 -6.18 1.64 -4.87
N PHE A 6 -6.45 0.93 -3.77
CA PHE A 6 -6.36 -0.53 -3.72
C PHE A 6 -7.30 -1.15 -2.67
N LYS A 7 -7.79 -2.38 -2.94
CA LYS A 7 -8.55 -3.22 -2.02
C LYS A 7 -7.89 -4.58 -1.89
N VAL A 8 -7.49 -4.93 -0.68
CA VAL A 8 -6.83 -6.20 -0.36
C VAL A 8 -7.73 -7.36 -0.78
N GLN A 9 -7.24 -8.17 -1.71
CA GLN A 9 -7.91 -9.39 -2.16
C GLN A 9 -7.33 -10.64 -1.52
N LYS A 10 -6.04 -10.63 -1.21
CA LYS A 10 -5.36 -11.72 -0.54
C LYS A 10 -4.26 -11.20 0.37
N VAL A 11 -3.96 -11.98 1.40
CA VAL A 11 -2.89 -11.70 2.36
C VAL A 11 -2.03 -12.94 2.55
N PHE A 12 -0.72 -12.76 2.48
CA PHE A 12 0.28 -13.80 2.75
C PHE A 12 1.14 -13.41 3.94
N GLN A 13 1.32 -14.35 4.87
CA GLN A 13 2.27 -14.21 5.96
C GLN A 13 3.59 -14.86 5.55
N LEU A 14 4.64 -14.05 5.42
CA LEU A 14 6.02 -14.52 5.34
C LEU A 14 6.64 -14.48 6.75
N GLN A 15 7.82 -15.08 6.93
CA GLN A 15 8.47 -15.13 8.24
C GLN A 15 8.78 -13.74 8.81
N ASP A 16 9.11 -12.78 7.93
CA ASP A 16 9.61 -11.45 8.28
C ASP A 16 8.63 -10.31 7.94
N ARG A 17 7.54 -10.59 7.21
CA ARG A 17 6.60 -9.56 6.75
C ARG A 17 5.25 -10.11 6.33
N LEU A 18 4.30 -9.19 6.16
CA LEU A 18 3.00 -9.48 5.58
C LEU A 18 2.93 -8.89 4.17
N VAL A 19 2.45 -9.69 3.22
CA VAL A 19 2.27 -9.28 1.82
C VAL A 19 0.77 -9.18 1.52
N LEU A 20 0.33 -7.99 1.13
CA LEU A 20 -1.03 -7.70 0.70
C LEU A 20 -1.09 -7.69 -0.82
N VAL A 21 -2.00 -8.45 -1.40
CA VAL A 21 -2.24 -8.46 -2.85
C VAL A 21 -3.53 -7.72 -3.14
N SER A 22 -3.48 -6.79 -4.08
CA SER A 22 -4.62 -5.98 -4.49
C SER A 22 -4.59 -5.70 -5.99
N ASP A 23 -5.77 -5.64 -6.60
CA ASP A 23 -5.92 -4.99 -7.90
C ASP A 23 -5.94 -3.47 -7.70
N ALA A 24 -5.41 -2.72 -8.68
CA ALA A 24 -5.56 -1.27 -8.69
C ALA A 24 -7.01 -0.89 -8.97
N ILE A 25 -7.54 0.05 -8.19
CA ILE A 25 -8.87 0.64 -8.38
C ILE A 25 -8.76 1.98 -9.15
N GLY A 26 -7.54 2.49 -9.35
CA GLY A 26 -7.28 3.75 -10.05
C GLY A 26 -5.85 3.92 -10.56
N SER A 27 -5.52 5.15 -10.98
CA SER A 27 -4.17 5.49 -11.44
C SER A 27 -3.18 5.51 -10.27
N ILE A 28 -2.04 4.84 -10.45
CA ILE A 28 -0.93 4.79 -9.49
C ILE A 28 0.20 5.76 -9.87
N ALA A 29 -0.05 6.65 -10.84
CA ALA A 29 0.92 7.63 -11.30
C ALA A 29 1.35 8.53 -10.13
N GLY A 30 2.66 8.57 -9.85
CA GLY A 30 3.22 9.33 -8.73
C GLY A 30 3.47 8.52 -7.46
N PHE A 31 3.09 7.24 -7.39
CA PHE A 31 3.39 6.41 -6.23
C PHE A 31 4.90 6.16 -6.10
N GLN A 32 5.53 6.72 -5.07
CA GLN A 32 6.92 6.43 -4.73
C GLN A 32 7.03 5.16 -3.88
N HIS A 33 8.09 4.38 -4.12
CA HIS A 33 8.36 3.17 -3.34
C HIS A 33 8.55 3.49 -1.86
N GLY A 34 7.69 2.93 -1.02
CA GLY A 34 7.73 3.16 0.43
C GLY A 34 6.85 4.32 0.84
N GLY A 35 6.02 4.13 1.87
CA GLY A 35 5.29 5.22 2.52
C GLY A 35 4.31 4.79 3.58
N VAL A 36 3.86 5.75 4.38
CA VAL A 36 2.82 5.51 5.38
C VAL A 36 1.50 5.35 4.65
N ILE A 37 0.83 4.24 4.92
CA ILE A 37 -0.50 3.92 4.42
C ILE A 37 -1.48 3.85 5.59
N GLU A 38 -2.74 4.12 5.28
CA GLU A 38 -3.87 3.77 6.14
C GLU A 38 -4.57 2.55 5.56
N LEU A 39 -4.68 1.51 6.38
CA LEU A 39 -5.43 0.29 6.11
C LEU A 39 -6.79 0.43 6.79
N LYS A 40 -7.84 0.69 6.00
CA LYS A 40 -9.21 0.79 6.51
C LYS A 40 -9.88 -0.57 6.40
N ARG A 41 -10.10 -1.21 7.54
CA ARG A 41 -10.66 -2.57 7.62
C ARG A 41 -12.18 -2.54 7.41
N PRO A 42 -12.80 -3.65 6.97
CA PRO A 42 -14.25 -3.73 6.77
C PRO A 42 -15.10 -3.47 8.02
N ASP A 43 -14.54 -3.67 9.20
CA ASP A 43 -15.17 -3.37 10.50
C ASP A 43 -15.16 -1.87 10.83
N GLY A 44 -14.59 -1.02 9.96
CA GLY A 44 -14.50 0.43 10.11
C GLY A 44 -13.26 0.91 10.89
N SER A 45 -12.44 0.00 11.42
CA SER A 45 -11.22 0.38 12.12
C SER A 45 -10.05 0.66 11.17
N ILE A 46 -9.10 1.47 11.61
CA ILE A 46 -7.99 1.95 10.79
C ILE A 46 -6.66 1.55 11.42
N ILE A 47 -5.76 1.00 10.62
CA ILE A 47 -4.37 0.71 10.98
C ILE A 47 -3.45 1.61 10.15
N ARG A 48 -2.42 2.17 10.77
CA ARG A 48 -1.36 2.90 10.06
C ARG A 48 -0.10 2.06 10.03
N SER A 49 0.49 1.90 8.85
CA SER A 49 1.72 1.12 8.66
C SER A 49 2.55 1.74 7.56
N LYS A 50 3.87 1.49 7.54
CA LYS A 50 4.61 1.67 6.30
C LYS A 50 4.36 0.49 5.38
N ALA A 51 4.26 0.77 4.08
CA ALA A 51 4.15 -0.21 3.02
C ALA A 51 5.16 0.07 1.92
N TYR A 52 5.66 -1.01 1.34
CA TYR A 52 6.54 -1.02 0.19
C TYR A 52 5.78 -1.68 -0.96
N LEU A 53 5.53 -0.92 -2.03
CA LEU A 53 4.92 -1.48 -3.24
C LEU A 53 5.97 -2.34 -3.96
N GLU A 54 5.58 -3.56 -4.28
CA GLU A 54 6.33 -4.47 -5.12
C GLU A 54 5.65 -4.47 -6.50
N LEU A 55 6.24 -3.72 -7.44
CA LEU A 55 5.77 -3.71 -8.82
C LEU A 55 6.19 -5.01 -9.52
N PRO A 56 5.27 -5.66 -10.25
CA PRO A 56 5.66 -6.79 -11.08
C PRO A 56 6.69 -6.34 -12.12
N SER A 57 7.71 -7.16 -12.37
CA SER A 57 8.67 -6.98 -13.47
C SER A 57 8.47 -8.09 -14.51
N PRO A 58 8.16 -7.78 -15.79
CA PRO A 58 7.91 -6.44 -16.31
C PRO A 58 6.60 -5.82 -15.76
N PRO A 59 6.50 -4.47 -15.69
CA PRO A 59 5.27 -3.81 -15.29
C PRO A 59 4.16 -4.19 -16.27
N SER A 60 3.11 -4.81 -15.78
CA SER A 60 1.92 -5.15 -16.57
C SER A 60 0.70 -4.64 -15.84
N ALA A 61 -0.15 -3.90 -16.56
CA ALA A 61 -1.43 -3.41 -16.04
C ALA A 61 -2.41 -4.54 -15.70
N GLU A 62 -2.14 -5.77 -16.15
CA GLU A 62 -2.98 -6.95 -15.92
C GLU A 62 -2.55 -7.76 -14.68
N ARG A 63 -1.49 -7.33 -13.98
CA ARG A 63 -0.98 -8.04 -12.81
C ARG A 63 -1.38 -7.33 -11.52
N PRO A 64 -1.82 -8.08 -10.49
CA PRO A 64 -2.15 -7.50 -9.20
C PRO A 64 -0.90 -6.89 -8.55
N PHE A 65 -1.10 -5.81 -7.81
CA PHE A 65 -0.08 -5.14 -7.03
C PHE A 65 0.13 -5.88 -5.72
N SER A 66 1.39 -5.96 -5.30
CA SER A 66 1.76 -6.53 -4.00
C SER A 66 2.33 -5.44 -3.11
N PHE A 67 1.95 -5.42 -1.85
CA PHE A 67 2.46 -4.50 -0.84
C PHE A 67 3.04 -5.29 0.31
N SER A 68 4.32 -5.09 0.59
CA SER A 68 4.94 -5.57 1.82
C SER A 68 4.76 -4.51 2.91
N ILE A 69 4.11 -4.86 4.01
CA ILE A 69 3.97 -3.95 5.16
C ILE A 69 5.00 -4.27 6.25
N GLU A 70 5.31 -3.27 7.09
CA GLU A 70 6.22 -3.44 8.22
C GLU A 70 5.79 -4.62 9.13
N PRO A 71 6.78 -5.32 9.72
CA PRO A 71 6.52 -6.42 10.66
C PRO A 71 5.78 -5.93 11.91
N GLY A 72 5.04 -6.85 12.55
CA GLY A 72 4.22 -6.55 13.73
C GLY A 72 2.73 -6.82 13.54
N TYR A 73 2.32 -7.10 12.30
CA TYR A 73 0.95 -7.50 11.96
C TYR A 73 0.89 -8.97 11.55
N GLN A 74 -0.18 -9.63 11.98
CA GLN A 74 -0.58 -10.96 11.53
C GLN A 74 -1.56 -10.84 10.37
N LYS A 75 -1.63 -11.89 9.54
CA LYS A 75 -2.62 -11.99 8.46
C LYS A 75 -4.05 -11.79 8.94
N THR A 76 -4.36 -12.21 10.16
CA THR A 76 -5.69 -12.04 10.77
C THR A 76 -6.03 -10.59 11.11
N ASP A 77 -5.02 -9.72 11.25
CA ASP A 77 -5.23 -8.31 11.58
C ASP A 77 -5.74 -7.50 10.39
N ILE A 78 -5.47 -7.99 9.17
CA ILE A 78 -5.80 -7.33 7.90
C ILE A 78 -6.63 -8.30 7.06
N PRO A 79 -7.97 -8.31 7.23
CA PRO A 79 -8.83 -9.17 6.46
C PRO A 79 -8.93 -8.73 5.00
N GLU A 80 -9.35 -9.66 4.13
CA GLU A 80 -9.72 -9.33 2.75
C GLU A 80 -10.84 -8.28 2.73
N GLY A 81 -10.80 -7.41 1.73
CA GLY A 81 -11.67 -6.25 1.61
C GLY A 81 -11.18 -5.00 2.35
N THR A 82 -10.08 -5.09 3.11
CA THR A 82 -9.39 -3.90 3.65
C THR A 82 -8.97 -2.98 2.51
N GLU A 83 -9.26 -1.69 2.64
CA GLU A 83 -8.87 -0.67 1.68
C GLU A 83 -7.50 -0.09 2.05
N ILE A 84 -6.65 0.12 1.05
CA ILE A 84 -5.34 0.74 1.22
C ILE A 84 -5.42 2.18 0.70
N TRP A 85 -5.13 3.11 1.60
CA TRP A 85 -5.18 4.54 1.36
C TRP A 85 -3.79 5.14 1.56
N PHE A 86 -3.38 6.02 0.65
CA PHE A 86 -2.10 6.73 0.74
C PHE A 86 -2.31 8.15 1.22
N ASP A 87 -1.44 8.57 2.13
CA ASP A 87 -1.37 9.95 2.57
C ASP A 87 -0.38 10.71 1.68
N GLU A 88 -0.87 11.41 0.66
CA GLU A 88 -0.06 12.28 -0.19
C GLU A 88 0.64 13.39 0.61
N GLY A 89 0.10 13.81 1.76
CA GLY A 89 0.68 14.86 2.60
C GLY A 89 1.86 14.39 3.46
N ASN A 90 2.05 13.07 3.59
CA ASN A 90 3.15 12.45 4.34
C ASN A 90 3.99 11.50 3.47
N GLY A 91 3.81 11.56 2.15
CA GLY A 91 4.50 10.74 1.15
C GLY A 91 5.99 11.04 1.10
N VAL A 92 6.76 10.19 1.76
CA VAL A 92 8.14 9.79 1.48
C VAL A 92 8.94 10.73 0.58
N LYS A 93 9.92 11.37 1.22
CA LYS A 93 11.04 12.03 0.56
C LYS A 93 11.67 11.09 -0.45
N SER A 94 12.02 11.62 -1.61
CA SER A 94 12.97 10.98 -2.54
C SER A 94 14.23 10.55 -1.77
N ALA A 95 14.98 9.57 -2.30
CA ALA A 95 16.23 9.10 -1.68
C ALA A 95 17.27 10.23 -1.43
N ASP A 96 17.06 11.42 -2.00
CA ASP A 96 17.84 12.65 -1.83
C ASP A 96 17.21 13.71 -0.89
N GLY A 97 16.05 13.43 -0.28
CA GLY A 97 15.43 14.28 0.73
C GLY A 97 14.51 15.40 0.24
N HIS A 98 14.28 15.53 -1.08
CA HIS A 98 13.43 16.57 -1.63
C HIS A 98 11.93 16.20 -1.62
N LEU A 99 11.10 17.16 -1.21
CA LEU A 99 9.64 17.13 -1.38
C LEU A 99 9.32 17.54 -2.81
N ILE A 100 8.53 16.73 -3.52
CA ILE A 100 8.00 17.10 -4.83
C ILE A 100 6.77 17.98 -4.58
N PRO A 101 6.77 19.25 -5.01
CA PRO A 101 5.59 20.10 -4.86
C PRO A 101 4.44 19.59 -5.74
N ASP A 102 3.22 19.62 -5.18
CA ASP A 102 1.97 19.37 -5.90
C ASP A 102 1.96 20.13 -7.23
N ALA A 103 1.71 19.42 -8.32
CA ALA A 103 1.43 19.99 -9.64
C ALA A 103 -0.07 19.96 -9.93
#